data_AF-X0XYP7-F1
#
_entry.id   AF-X0XYP7-F1
#
_cell.length_a   1.000
_cell.length_b   1.000
_cell.length_c   1.000
_cell.angle_alpha   90.00
_cell.angle_beta   90.00
_cell.angle_gamma   90.00
#
_symmetry.space_group_name_H-M   'P 1'
#
loop_
_entity.id
_entity.type
_entity.pdbx_description
1 polymer ?
#
loop_
_entity_poly.entity_id
_entity_poly.type
_entity_poly.pdbx_seq_one_letter_code
_entity_poly.pdbx_strand_id
1 'polypeptide(L)'
;DREYNQRKTFVITDRPVYRPKQKVHFKFWINTAKYDVEGKSQFAGQSFQVKINNPKGEELFKETVKLDDFGGAAGDLPLKDDTMLGMYSIQIRQGTRYFGGGRFRVEEYKKPEFEVKIEAPKDPVQLGEKVTATVEAKYYFGAPVTEAKVKYKVMRTEHSASWYPWTRWDWLFEPGYWWYGYDYAWYPGWKHWGCRRPIWPWWGWRPTPQPEIVAENEVEVGKDGKIK
;
A
#
# COMPACT_ATOMS: atom_id res chain seq x y z
N ASP A 1 23.65 -16.80 -6.41
CA ASP A 1 22.66 -15.84 -6.98
C ASP A 1 21.24 -16.11 -6.53
N ARG A 2 20.86 -15.55 -5.37
CA ARG A 2 19.52 -15.70 -4.76
C ARG A 2 18.54 -14.60 -5.20
N GLU A 3 19.04 -13.53 -5.83
CA GLU A 3 18.24 -12.44 -6.42
C GLU A 3 17.72 -12.79 -7.83
N TYR A 4 18.53 -13.43 -8.67
CA TYR A 4 18.19 -13.72 -10.08
C TYR A 4 17.35 -14.99 -10.30
N ASN A 5 17.07 -15.77 -9.25
CA ASN A 5 16.28 -17.00 -9.33
C ASN A 5 15.05 -16.97 -8.40
N GLN A 6 14.49 -15.77 -8.16
CA GLN A 6 13.31 -15.65 -7.31
C GLN A 6 12.06 -16.12 -8.03
N ARG A 7 11.34 -17.06 -7.40
CA ARG A 7 9.98 -17.42 -7.82
C ARG A 7 9.04 -16.33 -7.35
N LYS A 8 8.30 -15.72 -8.27
CA LYS A 8 7.32 -14.68 -7.99
C LYS A 8 5.93 -15.18 -8.40
N THR A 9 4.96 -14.85 -7.57
CA THR A 9 3.55 -15.11 -7.83
C THR A 9 2.84 -13.77 -7.88
N PHE A 10 2.18 -13.49 -8.99
CA PHE A 10 1.36 -12.30 -9.17
C PHE A 10 -0.10 -12.71 -9.15
N VAL A 11 -0.91 -12.03 -8.34
CA VAL A 11 -2.35 -12.30 -8.20
C VAL A 11 -3.08 -10.99 -8.43
N ILE A 12 -4.06 -11.02 -9.32
CA ILE A 12 -4.93 -9.89 -9.61
C ILE A 12 -6.39 -10.31 -9.51
N THR A 13 -7.22 -9.38 -9.10
CA THR A 13 -8.68 -9.48 -9.13
C THR A 13 -9.24 -8.42 -10.07
N ASP A 14 -10.42 -8.65 -10.67
CA ASP A 14 -11.07 -7.66 -11.54
C ASP A 14 -11.21 -6.29 -10.83
N ARG A 15 -11.51 -6.32 -9.52
CA ARG A 15 -11.68 -5.12 -8.68
C ARG A 15 -10.96 -5.28 -7.35
N PRO A 16 -10.53 -4.15 -6.72
CA PRO A 16 -9.97 -4.19 -5.38
C PRO A 16 -11.04 -4.40 -4.29
N VAL A 17 -12.28 -4.00 -4.55
CA VAL A 17 -13.41 -4.07 -3.60
C VAL A 17 -14.63 -4.73 -4.26
N TYR A 18 -15.26 -5.66 -3.54
CA TYR A 18 -16.46 -6.40 -3.94
C TYR A 18 -17.60 -6.20 -2.94
N ARG A 19 -18.82 -6.36 -3.40
CA ARG A 19 -20.02 -6.40 -2.55
C ARG A 19 -20.46 -7.84 -2.30
N PRO A 20 -21.24 -8.11 -1.25
CA PRO A 20 -21.99 -9.36 -1.12
C PRO A 20 -22.79 -9.67 -2.40
N LYS A 21 -23.01 -10.95 -2.71
CA LYS A 21 -23.65 -11.46 -3.95
C LYS A 21 -22.84 -11.28 -5.25
N GLN A 22 -21.68 -10.63 -5.23
CA GLN A 22 -20.86 -10.51 -6.43
C GLN A 22 -19.96 -11.73 -6.64
N LYS A 23 -19.62 -12.01 -7.90
CA LYS A 23 -18.60 -13.00 -8.25
C LYS A 23 -17.23 -12.33 -8.25
N VAL A 24 -16.30 -12.87 -7.47
CA VAL A 24 -14.90 -12.43 -7.49
C VAL A 24 -14.19 -13.20 -8.58
N HIS A 25 -13.75 -12.47 -9.60
CA HIS A 25 -12.88 -13.00 -10.65
C HIS A 25 -11.44 -12.77 -10.24
N PHE A 26 -10.65 -13.84 -10.17
CA PHE A 26 -9.22 -13.75 -9.89
C PHE A 26 -8.40 -14.48 -10.95
N LYS A 27 -7.23 -13.94 -11.22
CA LYS A 27 -6.23 -14.55 -12.08
C LYS A 27 -4.88 -14.45 -11.39
N PHE A 28 -4.07 -15.49 -11.54
CA PHE A 28 -2.72 -15.47 -11.03
C PHE A 28 -1.75 -16.08 -12.01
N TRP A 29 -0.48 -15.71 -11.84
CA TRP A 29 0.65 -16.24 -12.60
C TRP A 29 1.79 -16.55 -11.65
N ILE A 30 2.46 -17.67 -11.88
CA ILE A 30 3.65 -18.08 -11.15
C ILE A 30 4.78 -18.21 -12.17
N ASN A 31 5.88 -17.49 -11.94
CA ASN A 31 7.06 -17.61 -12.78
C ASN A 31 8.35 -17.34 -11.98
N THR A 32 9.51 -17.65 -12.57
CA THR A 32 10.80 -17.21 -12.04
C THR A 32 11.14 -15.86 -12.65
N ALA A 33 11.59 -14.92 -11.83
CA ALA A 33 12.08 -13.62 -12.27
C ALA A 33 13.44 -13.76 -12.97
N LYS A 34 13.41 -14.22 -14.23
CA LYS A 34 14.55 -14.26 -15.15
C LYS A 34 14.19 -13.52 -16.42
N TYR A 35 15.12 -12.72 -16.93
CA TYR A 35 14.93 -11.97 -18.18
C TYR A 35 15.11 -12.86 -19.42
N ASP A 36 15.90 -13.94 -19.32
CA ASP A 36 16.33 -14.74 -20.48
C ASP A 36 15.56 -16.08 -20.63
N VAL A 37 14.29 -16.12 -20.23
CA VAL A 37 13.46 -17.34 -20.40
C VAL A 37 12.38 -17.07 -21.42
N GLU A 38 12.69 -17.37 -22.68
CA GLU A 38 11.71 -17.47 -23.76
C GLU A 38 11.05 -18.86 -23.74
N GLY A 39 9.73 -18.92 -23.90
CA GLY A 39 8.97 -20.19 -24.02
C GLY A 39 8.06 -20.51 -22.84
N LYS A 40 7.76 -21.81 -22.66
CA LYS A 40 6.81 -22.30 -21.66
C LYS A 40 7.34 -22.09 -20.24
N SER A 41 6.45 -21.66 -19.33
CA SER A 41 6.78 -21.56 -17.91
C SER A 41 7.18 -22.93 -17.37
N GLN A 42 8.20 -22.97 -16.49
CA GLN A 42 8.58 -24.19 -15.77
C GLN A 42 7.43 -24.77 -14.91
N PHE A 43 6.39 -23.97 -14.66
CA PHE A 43 5.21 -24.37 -13.90
C PHE A 43 4.04 -24.80 -14.80
N ALA A 44 4.23 -24.80 -16.13
CA ALA A 44 3.21 -25.21 -17.09
C ALA A 44 2.74 -26.65 -16.81
N GLY A 45 1.42 -26.85 -16.80
CA GLY A 45 0.80 -28.14 -16.56
C GLY A 45 0.93 -28.68 -15.13
N GLN A 46 1.54 -27.93 -14.20
CA GLN A 46 1.55 -28.31 -12.79
C GLN A 46 0.24 -27.93 -12.10
N SER A 47 -0.15 -28.72 -11.11
CA SER A 47 -1.34 -28.46 -10.30
C SER A 47 -0.99 -27.65 -9.05
N PHE A 48 -1.78 -26.62 -8.79
CA PHE A 48 -1.69 -25.75 -7.61
C PHE A 48 -3.06 -25.65 -6.93
N GLN A 49 -3.03 -25.55 -5.61
CA GLN A 49 -4.21 -25.34 -4.79
C GLN A 49 -4.39 -23.84 -4.52
N VAL A 50 -5.55 -23.32 -4.90
CA VAL A 50 -6.02 -21.99 -4.53
C VAL A 50 -6.87 -22.12 -3.29
N LYS A 51 -6.48 -21.44 -2.23
CA LYS A 51 -7.20 -21.37 -0.96
C LYS A 51 -7.59 -19.92 -0.68
N ILE A 52 -8.88 -19.64 -0.48
CA ILE A 52 -9.36 -18.29 -0.13
C ILE A 52 -9.92 -18.33 1.28
N ASN A 53 -9.38 -17.46 2.13
CA ASN A 53 -9.80 -17.33 3.51
C ASN A 53 -10.55 -16.00 3.74
N ASN A 54 -11.53 -16.06 4.63
CA ASN A 54 -12.24 -14.88 5.13
C ASN A 54 -11.37 -14.07 6.13
N PRO A 55 -11.85 -12.92 6.63
CA PRO A 55 -11.12 -12.10 7.59
C PRO A 55 -10.80 -12.80 8.91
N LYS A 56 -11.56 -13.83 9.29
CA LYS A 56 -11.33 -14.68 10.47
C LYS A 56 -10.36 -15.83 10.22
N GLY A 57 -9.92 -16.03 8.98
CA GLY A 57 -9.03 -17.12 8.58
C GLY A 57 -9.74 -18.43 8.22
N GLU A 58 -11.07 -18.45 8.17
CA GLU A 58 -11.86 -19.62 7.77
C GLU A 58 -11.76 -19.82 6.25
N GLU A 59 -11.63 -21.08 5.82
CA GLU A 59 -11.51 -21.46 4.40
C GLU A 59 -12.88 -21.40 3.73
N LEU A 60 -13.06 -20.49 2.78
CA LEU A 60 -14.29 -20.35 2.01
C LEU A 60 -14.22 -21.01 0.64
N PHE A 61 -13.01 -21.16 0.12
CA PHE A 61 -12.78 -21.71 -1.20
C PHE A 61 -11.49 -22.51 -1.20
N LYS A 62 -11.55 -23.69 -1.80
CA LYS A 62 -10.40 -24.54 -2.02
C LYS A 62 -10.59 -25.28 -3.34
N GLU A 63 -9.75 -24.97 -4.31
CA GLU A 63 -9.78 -25.63 -5.60
C GLU A 63 -8.36 -25.95 -6.06
N THR A 64 -8.21 -27.09 -6.74
CA THR A 64 -6.94 -27.45 -7.38
C THR A 64 -7.05 -27.16 -8.86
N VAL A 65 -6.23 -26.22 -9.35
CA VAL A 65 -6.20 -25.78 -10.73
C VAL A 65 -4.89 -26.18 -11.40
N LYS A 66 -4.96 -26.54 -12.68
CA LYS A 66 -3.78 -26.84 -13.50
C LYS A 66 -3.36 -25.57 -14.24
N LEU A 67 -2.08 -25.22 -14.20
CA LEU A 67 -1.58 -24.01 -14.84
C LEU A 67 -1.44 -24.16 -16.36
N ASP A 68 -1.68 -23.07 -17.08
CA ASP A 68 -1.47 -22.93 -18.51
C ASP A 68 0.02 -22.94 -18.90
N ASP A 69 0.31 -22.88 -20.20
CA ASP A 69 1.68 -22.86 -20.74
C ASP A 69 2.52 -21.67 -20.23
N PHE A 70 1.89 -20.60 -19.74
CA PHE A 70 2.53 -19.41 -19.18
C PHE A 70 2.60 -19.42 -17.65
N GLY A 71 2.17 -20.50 -16.98
CA GLY A 71 2.13 -20.60 -15.53
C GLY A 71 0.99 -19.80 -14.89
N GLY A 72 -0.05 -19.50 -15.66
CA GLY A 72 -1.25 -18.79 -15.24
C GLY A 72 -2.44 -19.71 -14.97
N ALA A 73 -3.33 -19.28 -14.09
CA ALA A 73 -4.67 -19.84 -13.95
C ALA A 73 -5.66 -18.76 -13.49
N ALA A 74 -6.93 -18.96 -13.81
CA ALA A 74 -8.03 -18.10 -13.40
C ALA A 74 -9.09 -18.92 -12.68
N GLY A 75 -9.86 -18.26 -11.83
CA GLY A 75 -10.96 -18.88 -11.10
C GLY A 75 -11.96 -17.84 -10.63
N ASP A 76 -13.12 -18.35 -10.21
CA ASP A 76 -14.22 -17.53 -9.76
C ASP A 76 -14.69 -17.96 -8.37
N LEU A 77 -14.89 -16.99 -7.49
CA LEU A 77 -15.50 -17.21 -6.18
C LEU A 77 -16.86 -16.47 -6.11
N PRO A 78 -18.00 -17.17 -6.12
CA PRO A 78 -19.29 -16.54 -5.84
C PRO A 78 -19.40 -16.19 -4.35
N LEU A 79 -19.55 -14.90 -4.03
CA LEU A 79 -19.81 -14.45 -2.65
C LEU A 79 -21.29 -14.63 -2.32
N LYS A 80 -21.58 -15.27 -1.18
CA LYS A 80 -22.95 -15.42 -0.66
C LYS A 80 -23.45 -14.10 -0.06
N ASP A 81 -24.74 -14.03 0.28
CA ASP A 81 -25.32 -12.84 0.94
C ASP A 81 -24.73 -12.64 2.34
N ASP A 82 -24.63 -13.72 3.11
CA ASP A 82 -24.06 -13.76 4.46
C ASP A 82 -22.51 -13.78 4.47
N THR A 83 -21.89 -13.14 3.49
CA THR A 83 -20.42 -13.06 3.40
C THR A 83 -19.93 -11.98 4.36
N MET A 84 -19.02 -12.35 5.27
CA MET A 84 -18.42 -11.41 6.21
C MET A 84 -17.73 -10.24 5.49
N LEU A 85 -17.92 -9.03 5.98
CA LEU A 85 -17.23 -7.86 5.45
C LEU A 85 -15.78 -7.83 5.96
N GLY A 86 -14.85 -7.38 5.12
CA GLY A 86 -13.45 -7.18 5.48
C GLY A 86 -12.45 -7.61 4.41
N MET A 87 -11.23 -7.87 4.85
CA MET A 87 -10.11 -8.25 3.98
C MET A 87 -10.04 -9.77 3.80
N TYR A 88 -10.14 -10.23 2.56
CA TYR A 88 -10.01 -11.63 2.18
C TYR A 88 -8.59 -11.88 1.67
N SER A 89 -8.11 -13.11 1.86
CA SER A 89 -6.78 -13.52 1.39
C SER A 89 -6.88 -14.70 0.44
N ILE A 90 -6.23 -14.55 -0.72
CA ILE A 90 -6.05 -15.62 -1.71
C ILE A 90 -4.65 -16.18 -1.48
N GLN A 91 -4.55 -17.48 -1.25
CA GLN A 91 -3.31 -18.19 -1.04
C GLN A 91 -3.13 -19.24 -2.13
N ILE A 92 -1.95 -19.27 -2.73
CA ILE A 92 -1.59 -20.26 -3.73
C ILE A 92 -0.56 -21.19 -3.11
N ARG A 93 -0.88 -22.49 -3.14
CA ARG A 93 -0.09 -23.54 -2.49
C ARG A 93 0.14 -24.72 -3.42
N GLN A 94 1.21 -25.45 -3.19
CA GLN A 94 1.45 -26.76 -3.79
C GLN A 94 1.84 -27.71 -2.64
N GLY A 95 0.92 -28.61 -2.27
CA GLY A 95 1.05 -29.39 -1.04
C GLY A 95 1.18 -28.48 0.19
N THR A 96 2.24 -28.66 0.99
CA THR A 96 2.53 -27.84 2.18
C THR A 96 3.21 -26.51 1.86
N ARG A 97 3.70 -26.32 0.63
CA ARG A 97 4.50 -25.15 0.26
C ARG A 97 3.61 -23.98 -0.17
N TYR A 98 3.87 -22.80 0.40
CA TYR A 98 3.25 -21.54 0.02
C TYR A 98 4.03 -20.88 -1.13
N PHE A 99 3.32 -20.45 -2.17
CA PHE A 99 3.91 -19.83 -3.37
C PHE A 99 3.61 -18.33 -3.48
N GLY A 100 2.67 -17.80 -2.70
CA GLY A 100 2.27 -16.41 -2.76
C GLY A 100 0.76 -16.26 -2.70
N GLY A 101 0.29 -15.03 -2.87
CA GLY A 101 -1.11 -14.73 -2.67
C GLY A 101 -1.46 -13.28 -2.96
N GLY A 102 -2.77 -13.04 -3.05
CA GLY A 102 -3.37 -11.72 -3.22
C GLY A 102 -4.34 -11.43 -2.09
N ARG A 103 -4.85 -10.20 -2.07
CA ARG A 103 -5.90 -9.78 -1.13
C ARG A 103 -6.95 -8.99 -1.88
N PHE A 104 -8.21 -9.15 -1.49
CA PHE A 104 -9.33 -8.36 -1.99
C PHE A 104 -10.30 -8.04 -0.86
N ARG A 105 -10.97 -6.89 -0.93
CA ARG A 105 -11.83 -6.41 0.14
C ARG A 105 -13.29 -6.69 -0.21
N VAL A 106 -14.08 -7.10 0.77
CA VAL A 106 -15.53 -7.24 0.65
C VAL A 106 -16.17 -6.21 1.56
N GLU A 107 -16.89 -5.25 0.98
CA GLU A 107 -17.56 -4.18 1.71
C GLU A 107 -18.90 -3.85 1.07
N GLU A 108 -19.84 -3.38 1.87
CA GLU A 108 -21.04 -2.71 1.39
C GLU A 108 -20.69 -1.29 0.95
N TYR A 109 -20.10 -1.20 -0.24
CA TYR A 109 -19.77 0.10 -0.83
C TYR A 109 -20.91 0.61 -1.71
N LYS A 110 -21.38 1.83 -1.42
CA LYS A 110 -22.13 2.63 -2.40
C LYS A 110 -21.12 3.32 -3.31
N LYS A 111 -21.25 3.14 -4.63
CA LYS A 111 -20.42 3.89 -5.59
C LYS A 111 -20.54 5.38 -5.26
N PRO A 112 -19.44 6.12 -5.07
CA PRO A 112 -19.52 7.52 -4.79
C PRO A 112 -19.99 8.17 -6.08
N GLU A 113 -20.85 9.15 -5.94
CA GLU A 113 -21.39 9.87 -7.09
C GLU A 113 -20.48 11.06 -7.46
N PHE A 114 -19.54 11.42 -6.57
CA PHE A 114 -18.64 12.56 -6.68
C PHE A 114 -17.20 12.25 -6.22
N GLU A 115 -16.28 13.07 -6.70
CA GLU A 115 -14.85 13.12 -6.37
C GLU A 115 -14.54 14.46 -5.70
N VAL A 116 -13.70 14.44 -4.66
CA VAL A 116 -13.20 15.64 -3.97
C VAL A 116 -11.70 15.76 -4.21
N LYS A 117 -11.27 16.87 -4.81
CA LYS A 117 -9.87 17.20 -5.04
C LYS A 117 -9.46 18.36 -4.15
N ILE A 118 -8.27 18.27 -3.58
CA ILE A 118 -7.69 19.33 -2.76
C ILE A 118 -6.42 19.79 -3.46
N GLU A 119 -6.46 21.00 -3.99
CA GLU A 119 -5.32 21.67 -4.60
C GLU A 119 -4.62 22.51 -3.53
N ALA A 120 -3.53 21.96 -2.99
CA ALA A 120 -2.66 22.62 -2.03
C ALA A 120 -1.32 23.02 -2.70
N PRO A 121 -0.61 24.04 -2.18
CA PRO A 121 0.71 24.39 -2.68
C PRO A 121 1.66 23.19 -2.53
N LYS A 122 2.41 22.90 -3.60
CA LYS A 122 3.38 21.80 -3.64
C LYS A 122 4.69 22.17 -2.93
N ASP A 123 5.02 23.45 -2.93
CA ASP A 123 6.25 23.96 -2.34
C ASP A 123 6.06 24.27 -0.85
N PRO A 124 7.11 24.07 -0.04
CA PRO A 124 7.07 24.43 1.37
C PRO A 124 6.88 25.94 1.50
N VAL A 125 5.79 26.32 2.17
CA VAL A 125 5.44 27.69 2.50
C VAL A 125 6.33 28.19 3.64
N GLN A 126 6.80 29.43 3.55
CA GLN A 126 7.60 30.03 4.63
C GLN A 126 6.73 30.29 5.87
N LEU A 127 7.39 30.31 7.04
CA LEU A 127 6.73 30.66 8.30
C LEU A 127 6.17 32.09 8.20
N GLY A 128 4.85 32.22 8.38
CA GLY A 128 4.13 33.50 8.30
C GLY A 128 3.41 33.74 6.97
N GLU A 129 3.64 32.91 5.95
CA GLU A 129 2.89 32.99 4.69
C GLU A 129 1.50 32.37 4.80
N LYS A 130 0.55 32.91 4.03
CA LYS A 130 -0.82 32.38 3.97
C LYS A 130 -0.86 31.16 3.06
N VAL A 131 -1.25 30.01 3.62
CA VAL A 131 -1.49 28.79 2.83
C VAL A 131 -2.88 28.88 2.21
N THR A 132 -2.95 28.88 0.88
CA THR A 132 -4.21 28.84 0.15
C THR A 132 -4.43 27.42 -0.36
N ALA A 133 -5.51 26.75 0.05
CA ALA A 133 -5.88 25.44 -0.45
C ALA A 133 -7.27 25.51 -1.07
N THR A 134 -7.42 25.01 -2.30
CA THR A 134 -8.71 25.00 -2.99
C THR A 134 -9.29 23.59 -2.94
N VAL A 135 -10.49 23.45 -2.40
CA VAL A 135 -11.25 22.19 -2.41
C VAL A 135 -12.24 22.25 -3.57
N GLU A 136 -12.17 21.28 -4.48
CA GLU A 136 -13.06 21.14 -5.63
C GLU A 136 -13.85 19.83 -5.51
N ALA A 137 -15.17 19.93 -5.56
CA ALA A 137 -16.08 18.77 -5.54
C ALA A 137 -16.81 18.66 -6.89
N LYS A 138 -16.62 17.54 -7.58
CA LYS A 138 -17.20 17.25 -8.90
C LYS A 138 -17.90 15.91 -8.89
N TYR A 139 -19.10 15.84 -9.46
CA TYR A 139 -19.73 14.56 -9.77
C TYR A 139 -18.90 13.80 -10.82
N TYR A 140 -18.92 12.46 -10.81
CA TYR A 140 -18.22 11.68 -11.83
C TYR A 140 -18.73 11.91 -13.26
N PHE A 141 -19.94 12.45 -13.41
CA PHE A 141 -20.49 12.88 -14.71
C PHE A 141 -20.06 14.31 -15.12
N GLY A 142 -19.22 14.99 -14.32
CA GLY A 142 -18.56 16.24 -14.66
C GLY A 142 -19.20 17.52 -14.10
N ALA A 143 -20.41 17.46 -13.55
CA ALA A 143 -21.05 18.63 -12.96
C ALA A 143 -20.44 18.99 -11.58
N PRO A 144 -20.40 20.28 -11.20
CA PRO A 144 -20.00 20.69 -9.86
C PRO A 144 -21.05 20.28 -8.82
N VAL A 145 -20.60 19.96 -7.60
CA VAL A 145 -21.50 19.69 -6.46
C VAL A 145 -21.89 21.03 -5.82
N THR A 146 -23.15 21.45 -5.98
CA THR A 146 -23.61 22.79 -5.54
C THR A 146 -24.33 22.81 -4.19
N GLU A 147 -24.92 21.68 -3.76
CA GLU A 147 -25.67 21.57 -2.50
C GLU A 147 -24.97 20.62 -1.53
N ALA A 148 -23.74 20.96 -1.12
CA ALA A 148 -22.99 20.18 -0.15
C ALA A 148 -22.42 21.05 0.98
N LYS A 149 -22.31 20.45 2.16
CA LYS A 149 -21.58 21.00 3.31
C LYS A 149 -20.21 20.33 3.37
N VAL A 150 -19.15 21.14 3.33
CA VAL A 150 -17.79 20.66 3.45
C VAL A 150 -17.30 20.93 4.87
N LYS A 151 -17.03 19.84 5.59
CA LYS A 151 -16.31 19.88 6.86
C LYS A 151 -14.83 19.66 6.59
N TYR A 152 -14.01 20.67 6.85
CA TYR A 152 -12.57 20.57 6.67
C TYR A 152 -11.83 20.67 8.00
N LYS A 153 -10.68 20.00 8.07
CA LYS A 153 -9.80 20.00 9.23
C LYS A 153 -8.36 20.21 8.75
N VAL A 154 -7.75 21.32 9.14
CA VAL A 154 -6.35 21.63 8.87
C VAL A 154 -5.52 21.18 10.06
N MET A 155 -4.62 20.22 9.82
CA MET A 155 -3.73 19.69 10.86
C MET A 155 -2.29 20.08 10.58
N ARG A 156 -1.57 20.47 11.63
CA ARG A 156 -0.13 20.74 11.59
C ARG A 156 0.62 19.63 12.29
N THR A 157 1.61 19.07 11.60
CA THR A 157 2.54 18.08 12.16
C THR A 157 3.95 18.61 12.07
N GLU A 158 4.74 18.40 13.11
CA GLU A 158 6.17 18.69 13.06
C GLU A 158 6.84 17.77 12.03
N HIS A 159 7.46 18.37 11.01
CA HIS A 159 8.28 17.65 10.06
C HIS A 159 9.72 18.13 10.23
N SER A 160 10.58 17.26 10.76
CA SER A 160 12.02 17.48 10.80
C SER A 160 12.67 16.59 9.75
N ALA A 161 13.37 17.20 8.81
CA ALA A 161 14.28 16.50 7.91
C ALA A 161 15.70 16.73 8.43
N SER A 162 16.42 15.65 8.74
CA SER A 162 17.85 15.75 9.02
C SER A 162 18.57 16.11 7.73
N TRP A 163 19.12 17.32 7.65
CA TRP A 163 19.93 17.77 6.53
C TRP A 163 21.41 17.59 6.85
N TYR A 164 22.15 16.97 5.94
CA TYR A 164 23.59 16.80 6.03
C TYR A 164 24.26 17.41 4.78
N PRO A 165 25.32 18.21 4.93
CA PRO A 165 26.06 18.71 3.78
C PRO A 165 26.73 17.54 3.05
N TRP A 166 26.81 17.62 1.72
CA TRP A 166 27.49 16.60 0.90
C TRP A 166 28.98 16.56 1.21
N THR A 167 29.51 15.36 1.47
CA THR A 167 30.95 15.12 1.72
C THR A 167 31.56 14.11 0.74
N ARG A 168 32.90 14.07 0.68
CA ARG A 168 33.68 13.24 -0.27
C ARG A 168 33.31 11.75 -0.28
N TRP A 169 32.76 11.23 0.82
CA TRP A 169 32.52 9.79 1.01
C TRP A 169 31.04 9.41 1.12
N ASP A 170 30.12 10.34 0.90
CA ASP A 170 28.68 10.10 1.04
C ASP A 170 28.14 9.08 0.02
N TRP A 171 28.82 8.91 -1.12
CA TRP A 171 28.50 7.87 -2.11
C TRP A 171 28.72 6.45 -1.59
N LEU A 172 29.58 6.28 -0.57
CA LEU A 172 29.90 4.98 0.03
C LEU A 172 29.09 4.73 1.32
N PHE A 173 28.76 5.80 2.04
CA PHE A 173 28.28 5.74 3.41
C PHE A 173 26.93 6.44 3.67
N GLU A 174 26.34 7.02 2.63
CA GLU A 174 25.16 7.89 2.68
C GLU A 174 25.42 9.25 3.38
N PRO A 175 24.72 10.33 2.99
CA PRO A 175 24.83 11.63 3.65
C PRO A 175 24.51 11.54 5.15
N GLY A 176 25.40 12.07 6.00
CA GLY A 176 25.23 12.11 7.46
C GLY A 176 26.05 11.09 8.26
N TYR A 177 26.75 10.16 7.59
CA TYR A 177 27.64 9.17 8.21
C TYR A 177 28.66 9.73 9.21
N TRP A 178 29.17 10.95 8.96
CA TRP A 178 30.22 11.60 9.74
C TRP A 178 29.72 12.29 11.01
N TRP A 179 28.40 12.43 11.17
CA TRP A 179 27.74 13.01 12.34
C TRP A 179 27.11 11.87 13.15
N TYR A 180 27.87 11.33 14.10
CA TYR A 180 27.51 10.20 15.00
C TYR A 180 27.39 8.85 14.27
N GLY A 181 28.49 8.09 14.27
CA GLY A 181 28.62 6.83 13.51
C GLY A 181 27.49 5.82 13.73
N TYR A 182 27.06 5.19 12.63
CA TYR A 182 26.04 4.14 12.62
C TYR A 182 26.57 2.81 13.17
N ASP A 183 25.66 2.02 13.73
CA ASP A 183 25.91 0.64 14.12
C ASP A 183 26.00 -0.25 12.87
N TYR A 184 27.19 -0.74 12.50
CA TYR A 184 27.40 -1.60 11.32
C TYR A 184 27.00 -3.06 11.57
N ALA A 185 25.75 -3.28 11.99
CA ALA A 185 25.23 -4.61 12.31
C ALA A 185 25.30 -5.62 11.13
N TRP A 186 25.46 -5.11 9.91
CA TRP A 186 25.62 -5.88 8.68
C TRP A 186 27.08 -6.29 8.38
N TYR A 187 28.09 -5.71 9.05
CA TYR A 187 29.50 -6.02 8.82
C TYR A 187 29.94 -7.29 9.58
N PRO A 188 30.64 -8.25 8.94
CA PRO A 188 31.08 -9.48 9.60
C PRO A 188 31.97 -9.19 10.82
N GLY A 189 31.57 -9.69 11.98
CA GLY A 189 32.31 -9.51 13.24
C GLY A 189 31.99 -8.24 14.03
N TRP A 190 31.20 -7.29 13.49
CA TRP A 190 30.84 -6.05 14.19
C TRP A 190 30.17 -6.29 15.54
N LYS A 191 29.43 -7.40 15.70
CA LYS A 191 28.83 -7.77 16.99
C LYS A 191 29.85 -8.08 18.11
N HIS A 192 31.12 -8.31 17.79
CA HIS A 192 32.17 -8.66 18.75
C HIS A 192 33.07 -7.47 19.13
N TRP A 193 33.25 -6.49 18.24
CA TRP A 193 34.10 -5.31 18.48
C TRP A 193 33.36 -3.97 18.41
N GLY A 194 32.15 -3.95 17.85
CA GLY A 194 31.33 -2.75 17.71
C GLY A 194 30.75 -2.31 19.05
N CYS A 195 30.92 -1.03 19.37
CA CYS A 195 30.23 -0.40 20.49
C CYS A 195 28.93 0.20 19.98
N ARG A 196 27.78 -0.27 20.48
CA ARG A 196 26.48 0.35 20.18
C ARG A 196 26.50 1.79 20.64
N ARG A 197 25.96 2.72 19.85
CA ARG A 197 25.75 4.09 20.33
C ARG A 197 24.99 4.06 21.67
N PRO A 198 25.43 4.81 22.70
CA PRO A 198 24.66 4.97 23.93
C PRO A 198 23.36 5.71 23.60
N ILE A 199 22.27 4.96 23.40
CA ILE A 199 20.92 5.52 23.41
C ILE A 199 20.61 5.75 24.88
N TRP A 200 20.79 6.99 25.33
CA TRP A 200 20.37 7.35 26.67
C TRP A 200 18.87 7.01 26.81
N PRO A 201 18.41 6.39 27.92
CA PRO A 201 17.02 5.97 28.08
C PRO A 201 15.99 7.09 27.85
N TRP A 202 16.38 8.35 28.07
CA TRP A 202 15.56 9.55 27.83
C TRP A 202 15.66 10.14 26.42
N TRP A 203 16.50 9.59 25.54
CA TRP A 203 16.56 9.88 24.10
C TRP A 203 15.75 8.87 23.27
N GLY A 204 15.28 7.78 23.89
CA GLY A 204 14.38 6.83 23.25
C GLY A 204 12.99 7.45 23.11
N TRP A 205 12.51 7.55 21.87
CA TRP A 205 11.16 8.02 21.53
C TRP A 205 10.86 9.45 22.06
N ARG A 206 11.19 10.47 21.26
CA ARG A 206 10.31 11.64 21.27
C ARG A 206 9.02 11.19 20.58
N PRO A 207 7.89 11.05 21.28
CA PRO A 207 6.64 10.87 20.57
C PRO A 207 6.52 12.06 19.63
N THR A 208 6.34 11.80 18.34
CA THR A 208 5.93 12.86 17.41
C THR A 208 4.75 13.55 18.07
N PRO A 209 4.80 14.87 18.30
CA PRO A 209 3.70 15.57 18.92
C PRO A 209 2.43 15.27 18.11
N GLN A 210 1.32 15.10 18.81
CA GLN A 210 0.04 14.84 18.17
C GLN A 210 -0.25 15.94 17.14
N PRO A 211 -0.81 15.62 15.97
CA PRO A 211 -1.17 16.64 14.98
C PRO A 211 -2.05 17.71 15.62
N GLU A 212 -1.61 18.95 15.55
CA GLU A 212 -2.35 20.09 16.08
C GLU A 212 -3.44 20.50 15.09
N ILE A 213 -4.65 20.76 15.59
CA ILE A 213 -5.75 21.26 14.76
C ILE A 213 -5.59 22.78 14.65
N VAL A 214 -5.18 23.25 13.46
CA VAL A 214 -4.98 24.68 13.20
C VAL A 214 -6.31 25.37 12.87
N ALA A 215 -7.20 24.67 12.16
CA ALA A 215 -8.52 25.16 11.82
C ALA A 215 -9.49 23.98 11.60
N GLU A 216 -10.72 24.14 12.07
CA GLU A 216 -11.86 23.27 11.77
C GLU A 216 -13.05 24.16 11.48
N ASN A 217 -13.68 23.98 10.32
CA ASN A 217 -14.88 24.73 9.98
C ASN A 217 -15.79 23.92 9.03
N GLU A 218 -17.04 24.33 8.98
CA GLU A 218 -18.07 23.80 8.09
C GLU A 218 -18.51 24.92 7.16
N VAL A 219 -18.32 24.73 5.85
CA VAL A 219 -18.61 25.73 4.82
C VAL A 219 -19.51 25.14 3.75
N GLU A 220 -20.52 25.90 3.34
CA GLU A 220 -21.39 25.54 2.21
C GLU A 220 -20.64 25.75 0.89
N VAL A 221 -20.74 24.78 -0.02
CA VAL A 221 -20.05 24.84 -1.30
C VAL A 221 -20.68 25.94 -2.16
N GLY A 222 -19.85 26.81 -2.74
CA GLY A 222 -20.32 27.83 -3.69
C GLY A 222 -20.91 27.22 -4.96
N LYS A 223 -21.65 28.01 -5.75
CA LYS A 223 -22.31 27.56 -7.00
C LYS A 223 -21.36 26.90 -8.03
N ASP A 224 -20.05 27.12 -7.89
CA ASP A 224 -19.01 26.57 -8.77
C ASP A 224 -18.40 25.24 -8.27
N GLY A 225 -18.88 24.68 -7.15
CA GLY A 225 -18.33 23.44 -6.59
C GLY A 225 -16.97 23.61 -5.90
N LYS A 226 -16.56 24.85 -5.61
CA LYS A 226 -15.24 25.21 -5.09
C LYS A 226 -15.30 25.96 -3.76
N ILE A 227 -14.34 25.68 -2.89
CA ILE A 227 -14.09 26.39 -1.63
C ILE A 227 -12.60 26.76 -1.59
N LYS A 228 -12.29 27.97 -1.14
CA LYS A 228 -10.93 28.52 -1.02
C LYS A 228 -10.65 28.96 0.41
#